data_AF-A0A9D4W1M9-F1
#
_entry.id   AF-A0A9D4W1M9-F1
#
_cell.length_a   1.000
_cell.length_b   1.000
_cell.length_c   1.000
_cell.angle_alpha   90.00
_cell.angle_beta   90.00
_cell.angle_gamma   90.00
#
_symmetry.space_group_name_H-M   'P 1'
#
loop_
_entity.id
_entity.type
_entity.pdbx_description
1 polymer ?
#
loop_
_entity_poly.entity_id
_entity_poly.type
_entity_poly.pdbx_seq_one_letter_code
_entity_poly.pdbx_strand_id
1 'polypeptide(L)'
;MLTWSCLNFGFSYFALLHLPSLNQHIANRCQSVNGEKRKQSSRNVLDNASNLLTSLVSGANLGSMPIAEGAVTNLFDRPLFFFSLYDWFLEHGSVYKLAFGPKAFVVVSDPIVARRILRENTFSYDKGVLAVILEPIMGKGLIPADLETWKQRRRVLAPGFHTSYLEAMVQLFTSCSEGTVLKVNELLEGEGRDGQKSVELNLEAEFSNLALDIIGLDVFNYDFGSVTNESPVIKAVYGTLFEAEHRSTFYIPYWKFPLARWIVPRQRKFQDDLKVINTCLDGLIRNAKESRQETDVEKLQQRDYSNLKDASLLRFLVDM
;
A
#
# COMPACT_ATOMS: atom_id res chain seq x y z
N MET A 1 -28.84 -8.46 -9.01
CA MET A 1 -28.40 -7.06 -9.17
C MET A 1 -27.55 -6.71 -7.94
N LEU A 2 -26.29 -7.15 -7.91
CA LEU A 2 -25.40 -7.05 -6.75
C LEU A 2 -24.16 -6.24 -7.15
N THR A 3 -24.09 -5.03 -6.61
CA THR A 3 -22.93 -4.13 -6.72
C THR A 3 -21.84 -4.61 -5.77
N TRP A 4 -20.77 -5.18 -6.32
CA TRP A 4 -19.55 -5.48 -5.56
C TRP A 4 -18.76 -4.20 -5.34
N SER A 5 -18.58 -3.87 -4.06
CA SER A 5 -17.80 -2.75 -3.55
C SER A 5 -16.32 -2.89 -3.93
N CYS A 6 -15.74 -1.78 -4.39
CA CYS A 6 -14.30 -1.62 -4.57
C CYS A 6 -13.56 -1.84 -3.25
N LEU A 7 -12.68 -2.84 -3.21
CA LEU A 7 -11.58 -2.91 -2.25
C LEU A 7 -10.62 -1.75 -2.54
N ASN A 8 -10.77 -0.67 -1.78
CA ASN A 8 -9.78 0.39 -1.67
C ASN A 8 -8.62 -0.14 -0.81
N PHE A 9 -7.54 -0.58 -1.45
CA PHE A 9 -6.24 -0.69 -0.78
C PHE A 9 -5.67 0.73 -0.63
N GLY A 10 -6.06 1.41 0.45
CA GLY A 10 -5.31 2.53 0.98
C GLY A 10 -4.17 1.98 1.83
N PHE A 11 -2.93 2.07 1.35
CA PHE A 11 -1.77 1.96 2.23
C PHE A 11 -1.77 3.18 3.15
N SER A 12 -2.39 3.03 4.32
CA SER A 12 -2.41 4.02 5.39
C SER A 12 -1.55 3.49 6.52
N TYR A 13 -0.29 3.88 6.55
CA TYR A 13 0.56 3.70 7.73
C TYR A 13 0.24 4.84 8.71
N PHE A 14 -0.49 4.49 9.77
CA PHE A 14 -0.82 5.38 10.87
C PHE A 14 0.22 5.15 11.98
N ALA A 15 1.28 5.95 11.99
CA ALA A 15 2.26 5.91 13.08
C ALA A 15 1.70 6.62 14.34
N LEU A 16 1.63 5.85 15.42
CA LEU A 16 1.23 6.22 16.79
C LEU A 16 2.00 7.43 17.35
N LEU A 17 1.27 8.40 17.93
CA LEU A 17 1.73 9.19 19.07
C LEU A 17 0.57 9.43 20.04
N HIS A 18 0.85 9.20 21.33
CA HIS A 18 0.01 9.34 22.52
C HIS A 18 -1.07 10.45 22.46
N LEU A 19 -2.33 10.06 22.66
CA LEU A 19 -3.41 10.94 23.11
C LEU A 19 -3.38 11.00 24.65
N PRO A 20 -3.13 12.15 25.29
CA PRO A 20 -3.58 12.35 26.66
C PRO A 20 -5.09 12.52 26.65
N SER A 21 -5.74 11.91 27.64
CA SER A 21 -7.18 11.92 27.91
C SER A 21 -7.88 13.25 27.58
N LEU A 22 -8.87 13.22 26.67
CA LEU A 22 -9.87 14.27 26.55
C LEU A 22 -11.26 13.67 26.70
N ASN A 23 -11.65 13.54 27.96
CA ASN A 23 -13.04 13.42 28.36
C ASN A 23 -13.52 14.85 28.67
N GLN A 24 -14.18 15.51 27.71
CA GLN A 24 -15.21 16.55 27.90
C GLN A 24 -15.50 17.29 26.59
N HIS A 25 -16.80 17.52 26.35
CA HIS A 25 -17.42 18.37 25.33
C HIS A 25 -17.66 17.80 23.93
N ILE A 26 -18.54 16.79 23.87
CA ILE A 26 -19.56 16.72 22.82
C ILE A 26 -20.66 17.72 23.19
N ALA A 27 -20.63 18.93 22.62
CA ALA A 27 -21.80 19.79 22.41
C ALA A 27 -21.38 21.09 21.71
N ASN A 28 -22.19 21.47 20.70
CA ASN A 28 -22.25 22.78 20.04
C ASN A 28 -21.17 23.00 18.97
N ARG A 29 -21.41 23.56 17.78
CA ARG A 29 -22.59 24.09 17.09
C ARG A 29 -22.03 24.58 15.74
N CYS A 30 -22.70 24.30 14.62
CA CYS A 30 -22.39 24.95 13.35
C CYS A 30 -22.48 26.47 13.51
N GLN A 31 -21.34 27.17 13.47
CA GLN A 31 -21.29 28.60 13.17
C GLN A 31 -20.07 28.89 12.30
N SER A 32 -20.36 29.47 11.12
CA SER A 32 -19.43 30.15 10.22
C SER A 32 -18.56 31.14 11.01
N VAL A 33 -17.23 31.01 10.93
CA VAL A 33 -16.29 31.99 11.48
C VAL A 33 -15.47 32.59 10.35
N ASN A 34 -15.71 33.88 10.14
CA ASN A 34 -14.88 34.79 9.36
C ASN A 34 -13.44 34.81 9.89
N GLY A 35 -12.49 34.73 8.95
CA GLY A 35 -11.11 35.24 8.99
C GLY A 35 -10.40 35.40 10.33
N GLU A 36 -9.51 34.45 10.64
CA GLU A 36 -8.30 34.69 11.44
C GLU A 36 -7.07 34.15 10.69
N LYS A 37 -6.12 35.04 10.38
CA LYS A 37 -4.84 34.71 9.73
C LYS A 37 -3.96 33.91 10.69
N ARG A 38 -3.73 32.62 10.40
CA ARG A 38 -2.69 31.82 11.08
C ARG A 38 -1.29 32.31 10.70
N LYS A 39 -0.43 32.48 11.71
CA LYS A 39 0.97 32.90 11.62
C LYS A 39 1.76 31.99 10.67
N GLN A 40 2.33 32.60 9.63
CA GLN A 40 3.13 31.95 8.60
C GLN A 40 4.52 31.61 9.16
N SER A 41 4.90 30.33 9.10
CA SER A 41 6.23 29.83 9.49
C SER A 41 7.32 30.43 8.59
N SER A 42 8.51 30.64 9.17
CA SER A 42 9.69 31.26 8.55
C SER A 42 10.07 30.54 7.25
N ARG A 43 9.97 31.25 6.12
CA ARG A 43 10.25 30.75 4.76
C ARG A 43 11.75 30.68 4.50
N ASN A 44 12.25 29.56 3.98
CA ASN A 44 13.67 29.36 3.64
C ASN A 44 13.97 29.80 2.20
N VAL A 45 15.26 30.05 1.89
CA VAL A 45 15.73 30.48 0.55
C VAL A 45 15.38 29.46 -0.55
N LEU A 46 15.33 28.17 -0.20
CA LEU A 46 14.90 27.07 -1.07
C LEU A 46 13.42 27.18 -1.46
N ASP A 47 12.56 27.67 -0.56
CA ASP A 47 11.13 27.85 -0.82
C ASP A 47 10.90 28.97 -1.85
N ASN A 48 11.67 30.06 -1.76
CA ASN A 48 11.63 31.14 -2.75
C ASN A 48 12.09 30.66 -4.13
N ALA A 49 13.12 29.81 -4.21
CA ALA A 49 13.60 29.26 -5.48
C ALA A 49 12.59 28.26 -6.10
N SER A 50 11.93 27.45 -5.28
CA SER A 50 10.87 26.54 -5.72
C SER A 50 9.67 27.29 -6.30
N ASN A 51 9.24 28.37 -5.65
CA ASN A 51 8.11 29.17 -6.12
C ASN A 51 8.41 29.89 -7.44
N LEU A 52 9.66 30.35 -7.62
CA LEU A 52 10.10 31.02 -8.84
C LEU A 52 10.25 30.03 -10.02
N LEU A 53 10.66 28.79 -9.75
CA LEU A 53 10.62 27.72 -10.75
C LEU A 53 9.20 27.28 -11.07
N THR A 54 8.31 27.27 -10.07
CA THR A 54 6.90 26.90 -10.24
C THR A 54 6.17 27.91 -11.13
N SER A 55 6.40 29.22 -10.93
CA SER A 55 5.80 30.26 -11.78
C SER A 55 6.35 30.24 -13.22
N LEU A 56 7.60 29.82 -13.41
CA LEU A 56 8.26 29.77 -14.70
C LEU A 56 7.93 28.48 -15.50
N VAL A 57 7.73 27.36 -14.81
CA VAL A 57 7.38 26.06 -15.42
C VAL A 57 5.87 25.88 -15.63
N SER A 58 5.03 26.52 -14.80
CA SER A 58 3.56 26.43 -14.92
C SER A 58 2.95 27.23 -16.08
N GLY A 59 3.77 27.58 -17.09
CA GLY A 59 3.34 28.21 -18.32
C GLY A 59 1.99 27.67 -18.81
N ALA A 60 1.06 28.61 -19.01
CA ALA A 60 -0.36 28.47 -19.37
C ALA A 60 -1.35 28.55 -18.19
N ASN A 61 -2.10 29.65 -18.17
CA ASN A 61 -3.37 29.86 -17.48
C ASN A 61 -4.35 28.71 -17.80
N LEU A 62 -4.34 27.63 -17.02
CA LEU A 62 -5.52 26.79 -16.84
C LEU A 62 -6.44 27.53 -15.87
N GLY A 63 -7.64 27.88 -16.31
CA GLY A 63 -8.60 28.71 -15.58
C GLY A 63 -8.75 28.33 -14.09
N SER A 64 -8.51 29.33 -13.23
CA SER A 64 -8.98 29.46 -11.83
C SER A 64 -9.07 28.20 -10.96
N MET A 65 -8.12 27.26 -11.04
CA MET A 65 -8.00 26.20 -10.03
C MET A 65 -7.19 26.75 -8.84
N PRO A 66 -7.68 26.64 -7.59
CA PRO A 66 -6.94 27.10 -6.43
C PRO A 66 -5.61 26.33 -6.33
N ILE A 67 -4.51 27.05 -6.12
CA ILE A 67 -3.16 26.50 -6.03
C ILE A 67 -2.75 26.54 -4.56
N ALA A 68 -2.54 25.37 -3.97
CA ALA A 68 -1.90 25.23 -2.67
C ALA A 68 -0.38 25.12 -2.89
N GLU A 69 0.36 26.13 -2.42
CA GLU A 69 1.82 26.12 -2.36
C GLU A 69 2.24 25.73 -0.93
N GLY A 70 2.78 24.52 -0.76
CA GLY A 70 3.28 24.03 0.53
C GLY A 70 4.80 24.07 0.61
N ALA A 71 5.36 24.36 1.79
CA ALA A 71 6.79 24.16 2.05
C ALA A 71 7.14 22.67 1.89
N VAL A 72 8.18 22.38 1.13
CA VAL A 72 8.65 21.01 0.86
C VAL A 72 8.98 20.23 2.14
N THR A 73 9.43 20.93 3.19
CA THR A 73 9.71 20.37 4.51
C THR A 73 8.48 19.72 5.17
N ASN A 74 7.28 20.27 4.96
CA ASN A 74 6.04 19.69 5.50
C ASN A 74 5.65 18.37 4.81
N LEU A 75 6.21 18.10 3.62
CA LEU A 75 5.94 16.90 2.85
C LEU A 75 6.87 15.74 3.19
N PHE A 76 8.13 16.06 3.54
CA PHE A 76 9.19 15.06 3.68
C PHE A 76 9.51 14.70 5.13
N ASP A 77 9.24 15.58 6.09
CA ASP A 77 9.66 15.36 7.49
C ASP A 77 8.61 14.65 8.36
N ARG A 78 7.41 14.34 7.84
CA ARG A 78 6.37 13.64 8.61
C ARG A 78 5.66 12.53 7.83
N PRO A 79 5.31 11.39 8.47
CA PRO A 79 4.36 10.40 7.93
C PRO A 79 2.91 10.94 7.84
N LEU A 80 2.71 12.26 7.92
CA LEU A 80 1.43 12.95 8.03
C LEU A 80 1.03 13.69 6.74
N PHE A 81 1.58 13.29 5.59
CA PHE A 81 1.27 13.86 4.27
C PHE A 81 -0.25 14.06 4.07
N PHE A 82 -1.06 13.06 4.46
CA PHE A 82 -2.51 13.11 4.36
C PHE A 82 -3.19 14.13 5.29
N PHE A 83 -2.62 14.43 6.46
CA PHE A 83 -3.16 15.47 7.34
C PHE A 83 -2.93 16.85 6.74
N SER A 84 -1.77 17.09 6.11
CA SER A 84 -1.52 18.32 5.36
C SER A 84 -2.46 18.46 4.16
N LEU A 85 -2.76 17.36 3.46
CA LEU A 85 -3.77 17.36 2.39
C LEU A 85 -5.17 17.73 2.89
N TYR A 86 -5.52 17.32 4.11
CA TYR A 86 -6.81 17.64 4.72
C TYR A 86 -6.90 19.13 5.10
N ASP A 87 -5.84 19.70 5.68
CA ASP A 87 -5.79 21.13 5.97
C ASP A 87 -5.92 21.96 4.68
N TRP A 88 -5.21 21.58 3.61
CA TRP A 88 -5.35 22.25 2.32
C TRP A 88 -6.71 22.05 1.68
N PHE A 89 -7.36 20.91 1.89
CA PHE A 89 -8.74 20.68 1.48
C PHE A 89 -9.71 21.64 2.18
N LEU A 90 -9.54 21.89 3.48
CA LEU A 90 -10.36 22.86 4.22
C LEU A 90 -10.15 24.29 3.72
N GLU A 91 -8.93 24.65 3.31
CA GLU A 91 -8.58 25.99 2.85
C GLU A 91 -8.94 26.25 1.38
N HIS A 92 -8.69 25.29 0.49
CA HIS A 92 -8.76 25.46 -0.98
C HIS A 92 -9.95 24.74 -1.62
N GLY A 93 -10.68 23.93 -0.85
CA GLY A 93 -11.86 23.21 -1.31
C GLY A 93 -11.56 21.81 -1.85
N SER A 94 -12.55 21.23 -2.54
CA SER A 94 -12.57 19.80 -2.91
C SER A 94 -11.66 19.42 -4.08
N VAL A 95 -11.21 20.37 -4.89
CA VAL A 95 -10.28 20.15 -6.00
C VAL A 95 -9.28 21.29 -6.05
N TYR A 96 -7.99 20.98 -5.90
CA TYR A 96 -6.92 21.97 -5.91
C TYR A 96 -5.65 21.46 -6.57
N LYS A 97 -4.84 22.40 -7.08
CA LYS A 97 -3.50 22.12 -7.59
C LYS A 97 -2.51 22.17 -6.44
N LEU A 98 -1.74 21.12 -6.29
CA LEU A 98 -0.66 21.03 -5.33
C LEU A 98 0.67 21.04 -6.09
N ALA A 99 1.42 22.14 -6.00
CA ALA A 99 2.69 22.30 -6.71
C ALA A 99 3.86 22.14 -5.74
N PHE A 100 4.78 21.21 -6.07
CA PHE A 100 6.02 20.99 -5.32
C PHE A 100 7.21 20.95 -6.26
N GLY A 101 7.98 22.05 -6.30
CA GLY A 101 9.12 22.20 -7.20
C GLY A 101 8.71 21.99 -8.67
N PRO A 102 9.38 21.10 -9.43
CA PRO A 102 9.08 20.89 -10.84
C PRO A 102 7.85 19.99 -11.08
N LYS A 103 7.26 19.38 -10.04
CA LYS A 103 6.09 18.49 -10.16
C LYS A 103 4.84 19.16 -9.62
N ALA A 104 3.72 18.96 -10.30
CA ALA A 104 2.41 19.39 -9.83
C ALA A 104 1.44 18.20 -9.81
N PHE A 105 0.64 18.14 -8.76
CA PHE A 105 -0.41 17.15 -8.55
C PHE A 105 -1.75 17.84 -8.49
N VAL A 106 -2.81 17.17 -8.92
CA VAL A 106 -4.18 17.62 -8.69
C VAL A 106 -4.76 16.74 -7.60
N VAL A 107 -5.16 17.34 -6.49
CA VAL A 107 -5.78 16.63 -5.38
C VAL A 107 -7.30 16.71 -5.56
N VAL A 108 -7.95 15.55 -5.54
CA VAL A 108 -9.39 15.42 -5.76
C VAL A 108 -10.01 14.76 -4.54
N SER A 109 -10.83 15.53 -3.82
CA SER A 109 -11.58 15.10 -2.64
C SER A 109 -13.11 15.11 -2.88
N ASP A 110 -13.56 15.54 -4.07
CA ASP A 110 -14.97 15.52 -4.45
C ASP A 110 -15.40 14.12 -4.91
N PRO A 111 -16.43 13.49 -4.30
CA PRO A 111 -16.90 12.17 -4.68
C PRO A 111 -17.46 12.09 -6.12
N ILE A 112 -18.02 13.18 -6.65
CA ILE A 112 -18.55 13.24 -8.03
C ILE A 112 -17.39 13.18 -9.02
N VAL A 113 -16.35 13.97 -8.78
CA VAL A 113 -15.15 13.98 -9.61
C VAL A 113 -14.38 12.66 -9.46
N ALA A 114 -14.24 12.14 -8.24
CA ALA A 114 -13.63 10.84 -7.99
C ALA A 114 -14.37 9.71 -8.72
N ARG A 115 -15.71 9.71 -8.72
CA ARG A 115 -16.51 8.76 -9.51
C ARG A 115 -16.26 8.91 -11.02
N ARG A 116 -16.15 10.15 -11.52
CA ARG A 116 -15.85 10.40 -12.93
C ARG A 116 -14.51 9.77 -13.33
N ILE A 117 -13.49 9.95 -12.49
CA ILE A 117 -12.12 9.44 -12.71
C ILE A 117 -12.06 7.91 -12.57
N LEU A 118 -12.60 7.37 -11.47
CA LEU A 118 -12.42 5.97 -11.08
C LEU A 118 -13.46 5.00 -11.68
N ARG A 119 -14.56 5.50 -12.24
CA ARG A 119 -15.64 4.64 -12.78
C ARG A 119 -16.08 4.99 -14.19
N GLU A 120 -16.35 6.27 -14.46
CA GLU A 120 -17.02 6.65 -15.72
C GLU A 120 -16.05 6.88 -16.88
N ASN A 121 -14.83 7.37 -16.59
CA ASN A 121 -13.83 7.68 -17.60
C ASN A 121 -12.47 7.02 -17.29
N THR A 122 -12.50 5.79 -16.77
CA THR A 122 -11.32 5.06 -16.31
C THR A 122 -10.24 4.90 -17.39
N PHE A 123 -10.63 4.72 -18.64
CA PHE A 123 -9.70 4.51 -19.75
C PHE A 123 -8.90 5.77 -20.15
N SER A 124 -9.30 6.95 -19.67
CA SER A 124 -8.56 8.20 -19.90
C SER A 124 -7.50 8.48 -18.83
N TYR A 125 -7.42 7.66 -17.77
CA TYR A 125 -6.48 7.86 -16.67
C TYR A 125 -5.58 6.64 -16.50
N ASP A 126 -4.27 6.89 -16.44
CA ASP A 126 -3.27 5.89 -16.10
C ASP A 126 -2.94 5.95 -14.60
N LYS A 127 -2.38 4.87 -14.06
CA LYS A 127 -1.83 4.80 -12.69
C LYS A 127 -0.63 5.73 -12.50
N GLY A 128 0.00 6.18 -13.59
CA GLY A 128 0.97 7.26 -13.61
C GLY A 128 2.16 7.02 -12.67
N VAL A 129 2.37 7.92 -11.72
CA VAL A 129 3.52 7.85 -10.79
C VAL A 129 3.51 6.54 -9.99
N LEU A 130 2.33 6.02 -9.62
CA LEU A 130 2.22 4.76 -8.89
C LEU A 130 2.79 3.57 -9.67
N ALA A 131 2.55 3.51 -10.98
CA ALA A 131 3.10 2.45 -11.83
C ALA A 131 4.64 2.51 -11.86
N VAL A 132 5.21 3.70 -12.01
CA VAL A 132 6.67 3.91 -12.03
C VAL A 132 7.34 3.49 -10.72
N ILE A 133 6.64 3.68 -9.59
CA ILE A 133 7.14 3.32 -8.25
C ILE A 133 7.13 1.80 -8.05
N LEU A 134 6.06 1.14 -8.49
CA LEU A 134 5.85 -0.30 -8.24
C LEU A 134 6.47 -1.19 -9.30
N GLU A 135 6.73 -0.69 -10.51
CA GLU A 135 7.32 -1.44 -11.63
C GLU A 135 8.65 -2.16 -11.25
N PRO A 136 9.58 -1.56 -10.48
CA PRO A 136 10.81 -2.25 -10.07
C PRO A 136 10.57 -3.43 -9.11
N ILE A 137 9.45 -3.47 -8.39
CA ILE A 137 9.12 -4.52 -7.43
C ILE A 137 8.23 -5.58 -8.07
N MET A 138 7.15 -5.16 -8.73
CA MET A 138 6.11 -6.05 -9.24
C MET A 138 6.24 -6.29 -10.75
N GLY A 139 7.21 -5.66 -11.44
CA GLY A 139 7.31 -5.66 -12.89
C GLY A 139 6.05 -5.12 -13.54
N LYS A 140 5.61 -5.75 -14.63
CA LYS A 140 4.28 -5.52 -15.23
C LYS A 140 3.18 -6.31 -14.52
N GLY A 141 3.19 -6.36 -13.18
CA GLY A 141 2.17 -7.00 -12.35
C GLY A 141 0.79 -6.37 -12.51
N LEU A 142 -0.22 -6.86 -11.79
CA LEU A 142 -1.60 -6.37 -11.98
C LEU A 142 -1.78 -4.88 -11.63
N ILE A 143 -1.05 -4.37 -10.64
CA ILE A 143 -1.20 -2.99 -10.15
C ILE A 143 -0.53 -1.97 -11.10
N PRO A 144 0.74 -2.14 -11.52
CA PRO A 144 1.42 -1.21 -12.41
C PRO A 144 1.20 -1.47 -13.92
N ALA A 145 0.53 -2.56 -14.31
CA ALA A 145 0.33 -2.90 -15.72
C ALA A 145 -0.48 -1.85 -16.49
N ASP A 146 -0.16 -1.72 -17.78
CA ASP A 146 -0.97 -1.02 -18.77
C ASP A 146 -2.35 -1.67 -18.91
N LEU A 147 -3.31 -0.91 -19.44
CA LEU A 147 -4.71 -1.32 -19.52
C LEU A 147 -4.91 -2.67 -20.23
N GLU A 148 -4.19 -2.93 -21.32
CA GLU A 148 -4.34 -4.14 -22.12
C GLU A 148 -3.81 -5.35 -21.35
N THR A 149 -2.59 -5.24 -20.81
CA THR A 149 -1.97 -6.27 -19.97
C THR A 149 -2.82 -6.55 -18.72
N TRP A 150 -3.31 -5.49 -18.06
CA TRP A 150 -4.18 -5.62 -16.89
C TRP A 150 -5.48 -6.36 -17.23
N LYS A 151 -6.14 -6.02 -18.34
CA LYS A 151 -7.40 -6.64 -18.76
C LYS A 151 -7.23 -8.13 -19.03
N GLN A 152 -6.14 -8.53 -19.69
CA GLN A 152 -5.83 -9.93 -19.95
C GLN A 152 -5.56 -10.69 -18.64
N ARG A 153 -4.68 -10.18 -17.77
CA ARG A 153 -4.33 -10.83 -16.51
C ARG A 153 -5.50 -10.89 -15.52
N ARG A 154 -6.28 -9.81 -15.42
CA ARG A 154 -7.47 -9.77 -14.55
C ARG A 154 -8.51 -10.81 -14.97
N ARG A 155 -8.67 -11.05 -16.27
CA ARG A 155 -9.58 -12.08 -16.80
C ARG A 155 -9.19 -13.50 -16.37
N VAL A 156 -7.89 -13.79 -16.28
CA VAL A 156 -7.37 -15.08 -15.83
C VAL A 156 -7.43 -15.23 -14.31
N LEU A 157 -7.15 -14.16 -13.56
CA LEU A 157 -7.16 -14.16 -12.09
C LEU A 157 -8.56 -14.15 -11.47
N ALA A 158 -9.51 -13.42 -12.08
CA ALA A 158 -10.84 -13.21 -11.48
C ALA A 158 -11.61 -14.51 -11.19
N PRO A 159 -11.59 -15.55 -12.06
CA PRO A 159 -12.24 -16.83 -11.78
C PRO A 159 -11.69 -17.59 -10.56
N GLY A 160 -10.45 -17.29 -10.12
CA GLY A 160 -9.86 -17.90 -8.93
C GLY A 160 -10.53 -17.44 -7.64
N PHE A 161 -11.04 -16.21 -7.59
CA PHE A 161 -11.75 -15.66 -6.43
C PHE A 161 -13.26 -15.94 -6.49
N HIS A 162 -13.61 -17.23 -6.50
CA HIS A 162 -14.99 -17.71 -6.51
C HIS A 162 -15.45 -18.11 -5.10
N THR A 163 -16.76 -18.27 -4.90
CA THR A 163 -17.35 -18.40 -3.56
C THR A 163 -16.82 -19.60 -2.77
N SER A 164 -16.71 -20.78 -3.37
CA SER A 164 -16.23 -22.00 -2.70
C SER A 164 -14.78 -21.86 -2.22
N TYR A 165 -13.92 -21.20 -3.00
CA TYR A 165 -12.56 -20.86 -2.56
C TYR A 165 -12.58 -19.91 -1.36
N LEU A 166 -13.39 -18.84 -1.40
CA LEU A 166 -13.49 -17.89 -0.29
C LEU A 166 -13.99 -18.57 1.00
N GLU A 167 -14.96 -19.49 0.90
CA GLU A 167 -15.46 -20.27 2.04
C GLU A 167 -14.37 -21.14 2.68
N ALA A 168 -13.52 -21.79 1.86
CA ALA A 168 -12.38 -22.54 2.36
C ALA A 168 -11.33 -21.63 3.04
N MET A 169 -11.10 -20.42 2.49
CA MET A 169 -10.13 -19.49 3.06
C MET A 169 -10.54 -18.91 4.41
N VAL A 170 -11.83 -18.85 4.74
CA VAL A 170 -12.28 -18.46 6.09
C VAL A 170 -11.74 -19.41 7.17
N GLN A 171 -11.66 -20.71 6.87
CA GLN A 171 -11.08 -21.69 7.79
C GLN A 171 -9.58 -21.42 8.00
N LEU A 172 -8.86 -21.13 6.92
CA LEU A 172 -7.45 -20.76 6.96
C LEU A 172 -7.21 -19.49 7.79
N PHE A 173 -8.02 -18.44 7.57
CA PHE A 173 -7.92 -17.19 8.34
C PHE A 173 -8.14 -17.43 9.84
N THR A 174 -9.03 -18.36 10.17
CA THR A 174 -9.31 -18.76 11.55
C THR A 174 -8.09 -19.46 12.16
N SER A 175 -7.51 -20.44 11.47
CA SER A 175 -6.31 -21.16 11.93
C SER A 175 -5.10 -20.24 12.13
N CYS A 176 -4.84 -19.30 11.22
CA CYS A 176 -3.75 -18.33 11.38
C CYS A 176 -4.00 -17.38 12.57
N SER A 177 -5.25 -16.98 12.76
CA SER A 177 -5.66 -16.11 13.86
C SER A 177 -5.55 -16.82 15.21
N GLU A 178 -5.94 -18.10 15.30
CA GLU A 178 -5.73 -18.94 16.48
C GLU A 178 -4.25 -19.05 16.85
N GLY A 179 -3.36 -19.24 15.89
CA GLY A 179 -1.91 -19.25 16.13
C GLY A 179 -1.39 -17.93 16.73
N THR A 180 -1.91 -16.80 16.27
CA THR A 180 -1.55 -15.48 16.82
C THR A 180 -2.10 -15.29 18.23
N VAL A 181 -3.33 -15.75 18.50
CA VAL A 181 -3.94 -15.71 19.83
C VAL A 181 -3.17 -16.58 20.82
N LEU A 182 -2.75 -17.78 20.42
CA LEU A 182 -1.93 -18.67 21.24
C LEU A 182 -0.60 -18.01 21.61
N LYS A 183 0.11 -17.41 20.65
CA LYS A 183 1.34 -16.65 20.92
C LYS A 183 1.12 -15.53 21.93
N VAL A 184 0.06 -14.74 21.77
CA VAL A 184 -0.25 -13.65 22.71
C VAL A 184 -0.55 -14.20 24.10
N ASN A 185 -1.31 -15.29 24.21
CA ASN A 185 -1.61 -15.93 25.49
C ASN A 185 -0.34 -16.48 26.16
N GLU A 186 0.56 -17.13 25.41
CA GLU A 186 1.84 -17.62 25.93
C GLU A 186 2.72 -16.48 26.46
N LEU A 187 2.76 -15.33 25.78
CA LEU A 187 3.48 -14.14 26.25
C LEU A 187 2.89 -13.58 27.54
N LEU A 188 1.55 -13.60 27.67
CA LEU A 188 0.86 -13.17 28.90
C LEU A 188 1.09 -14.14 30.07
N GLU A 189 1.18 -15.45 29.81
CA GLU A 189 1.40 -16.48 30.84
C GLU A 189 2.87 -16.63 31.25
N GLY A 190 3.81 -16.44 30.30
CA GLY A 190 5.24 -16.65 30.50
C GLY A 190 5.91 -15.63 31.43
N GLU A 191 5.49 -14.36 31.39
CA GLU A 191 6.08 -13.28 32.20
C GLU A 191 5.45 -13.12 33.59
N GLY A 192 4.37 -13.84 33.89
CA GLY A 192 3.80 -13.94 35.24
C GLY A 192 4.77 -14.51 36.30
N ARG A 193 5.96 -14.96 35.89
CA ARG A 193 7.02 -15.51 36.75
C ARG A 193 8.06 -14.47 37.19
N ASP A 194 8.21 -13.33 36.51
CA ASP A 194 9.32 -12.38 36.74
C ASP A 194 8.88 -11.03 37.35
N GLY A 195 7.67 -10.97 37.95
CA GLY A 195 7.18 -9.80 38.68
C GLY A 195 6.78 -8.59 37.82
N GLN A 196 6.98 -8.66 36.51
CA GLN A 196 6.57 -7.65 35.55
C GLN A 196 5.11 -7.89 35.13
N LYS A 197 4.22 -6.95 35.46
CA LYS A 197 2.74 -7.10 35.34
C LYS A 197 2.15 -6.67 34.00
N SER A 198 2.97 -6.28 33.03
CA SER A 198 2.51 -5.72 31.76
C SER A 198 3.46 -6.06 30.62
N VAL A 199 2.92 -6.69 29.58
CA VAL A 199 3.62 -6.96 28.32
C VAL A 199 3.30 -5.82 27.35
N GLU A 200 4.33 -5.21 26.77
CA GLU A 200 4.16 -4.26 25.66
C GLU A 200 4.22 -5.02 24.34
N LEU A 201 3.11 -5.01 23.59
CA LEU A 201 2.99 -5.68 22.30
C LEU A 201 2.76 -4.67 21.18
N ASN A 202 3.57 -4.75 20.13
CA ASN A 202 3.35 -3.98 18.92
C ASN A 202 2.31 -4.66 18.02
N LEU A 203 1.05 -4.27 18.17
CA LEU A 203 -0.07 -4.84 17.39
C LEU A 203 0.08 -4.62 15.88
N GLU A 204 0.74 -3.55 15.43
CA GLU A 204 0.96 -3.29 14.00
C GLU A 204 1.83 -4.37 13.37
N ALA A 205 2.91 -4.75 14.05
CA ALA A 205 3.81 -5.82 13.61
C ALA A 205 3.10 -7.18 13.64
N GLU A 206 2.32 -7.46 14.69
CA GLU A 206 1.57 -8.72 14.81
C GLU A 206 0.50 -8.86 13.71
N PHE A 207 -0.30 -7.83 13.45
CA PHE A 207 -1.28 -7.87 12.35
C PHE A 207 -0.64 -7.95 10.98
N SER A 208 0.51 -7.30 10.80
CA SER A 208 1.28 -7.38 9.55
C SER A 208 1.80 -8.80 9.30
N ASN A 209 2.35 -9.44 10.32
CA ASN A 209 2.81 -10.82 10.24
C ASN A 209 1.66 -11.80 9.99
N LEU A 210 0.52 -11.62 10.68
CA LEU A 210 -0.69 -12.41 10.46
C LEU A 210 -1.21 -12.28 9.03
N ALA A 211 -1.34 -11.06 8.51
CA ALA A 211 -1.81 -10.82 7.15
C ALA A 211 -0.89 -11.45 6.10
N LEU A 212 0.41 -11.51 6.38
CA LEU A 212 1.37 -12.13 5.48
C LEU A 212 1.32 -13.66 5.51
N ASP A 213 1.19 -14.27 6.68
CA ASP A 213 1.03 -15.73 6.78
C ASP A 213 -0.27 -16.17 6.08
N ILE A 214 -1.34 -15.39 6.25
CA ILE A 214 -2.59 -15.59 5.53
C ILE A 214 -2.36 -15.54 4.01
N ILE A 215 -1.77 -14.46 3.47
CA ILE A 215 -1.61 -14.34 2.02
C ILE A 215 -0.59 -15.33 1.45
N GLY A 216 0.41 -15.74 2.24
CA GLY A 216 1.38 -16.75 1.88
C GLY A 216 0.75 -18.12 1.67
N LEU A 217 -0.07 -18.55 2.62
CA LEU A 217 -0.79 -19.81 2.56
C LEU A 217 -1.90 -19.77 1.50
N ASP A 218 -2.69 -18.71 1.48
CA ASP A 218 -3.83 -18.53 0.56
C ASP A 218 -3.37 -18.45 -0.91
N VAL A 219 -2.36 -17.64 -1.21
CA VAL A 219 -1.93 -17.43 -2.60
C VAL A 219 -0.91 -18.47 -3.05
N PHE A 220 0.05 -18.84 -2.21
CA PHE A 220 1.22 -19.62 -2.63
C PHE A 220 1.36 -20.99 -1.95
N ASN A 221 0.45 -21.34 -1.04
CA ASN A 221 0.59 -22.50 -0.14
C ASN A 221 1.93 -22.50 0.62
N TYR A 222 2.38 -21.31 1.04
CA TYR A 222 3.65 -21.12 1.72
C TYR A 222 3.46 -20.52 3.09
N ASP A 223 3.87 -21.26 4.11
CA ASP A 223 3.95 -20.77 5.48
C ASP A 223 5.25 -19.97 5.66
N PHE A 224 5.13 -18.66 5.86
CA PHE A 224 6.28 -17.82 6.18
C PHE A 224 6.73 -17.97 7.64
N GLY A 225 5.88 -18.55 8.50
CA GLY A 225 6.12 -18.66 9.94
C GLY A 225 6.27 -17.30 10.64
N SER A 226 5.71 -16.24 10.04
CA SER A 226 5.93 -14.84 10.41
C SER A 226 5.42 -14.53 11.81
N VAL A 227 4.36 -15.23 12.24
CA VAL A 227 3.84 -15.15 13.61
C VAL A 227 4.91 -15.60 14.64
N THR A 228 5.73 -16.61 14.33
CA THR A 228 6.75 -17.13 15.27
C THR A 228 8.09 -16.41 15.18
N ASN A 229 8.58 -16.14 13.97
CA ASN A 229 9.84 -15.45 13.71
C ASN A 229 9.68 -14.54 12.48
N GLU A 230 10.21 -13.32 12.53
CA GLU A 230 10.20 -12.44 11.35
C GLU A 230 10.98 -13.08 10.20
N SER A 231 10.26 -13.55 9.18
CA SER A 231 10.89 -14.17 8.02
C SER A 231 11.77 -13.17 7.25
N PRO A 232 12.94 -13.61 6.72
CA PRO A 232 13.82 -12.75 5.94
C PRO A 232 13.13 -12.20 4.68
N VAL A 233 12.12 -12.91 4.16
CA VAL A 233 11.33 -12.45 3.00
C VAL A 233 10.52 -11.22 3.35
N ILE A 234 9.97 -11.14 4.57
CA ILE A 234 9.19 -9.99 5.04
C ILE A 234 10.05 -8.74 5.10
N LYS A 235 11.24 -8.87 5.70
CA LYS A 235 12.20 -7.77 5.81
C LYS A 235 12.60 -7.26 4.44
N ALA A 236 12.79 -8.17 3.49
CA ALA A 236 13.05 -7.82 2.09
C ALA A 236 11.86 -7.08 1.46
N VAL A 237 10.62 -7.55 1.66
CA VAL A 237 9.41 -6.87 1.14
C VAL A 237 9.31 -5.46 1.70
N TYR A 238 9.42 -5.26 3.01
CA TYR A 238 9.41 -3.93 3.61
C TYR A 238 10.55 -3.06 3.09
N GLY A 239 11.77 -3.61 3.02
CA GLY A 239 12.94 -2.91 2.47
C GLY A 239 12.70 -2.41 1.05
N THR A 240 12.07 -3.22 0.20
CA THR A 240 11.72 -2.82 -1.16
C THR A 240 10.63 -1.74 -1.21
N LEU A 241 9.59 -1.86 -0.38
CA LEU A 241 8.49 -0.89 -0.33
C LEU A 241 8.97 0.50 0.16
N PHE A 242 9.76 0.55 1.23
CA PHE A 242 10.34 1.81 1.73
C PHE A 242 11.26 2.48 0.70
N GLU A 243 11.99 1.69 -0.08
CA GLU A 243 12.80 2.21 -1.16
C GLU A 243 11.95 2.75 -2.32
N ALA A 244 10.91 2.04 -2.72
CA ALA A 244 10.00 2.49 -3.77
C ALA A 244 9.30 3.80 -3.38
N GLU A 245 8.81 3.91 -2.15
CA GLU A 245 8.24 5.15 -1.62
C GLU A 245 9.24 6.30 -1.66
N HIS A 246 10.49 6.07 -1.25
CA HIS A 246 11.52 7.12 -1.32
C HIS A 246 11.83 7.54 -2.75
N ARG A 247 11.80 6.62 -3.72
CA ARG A 247 11.95 6.97 -5.15
C ARG A 247 10.78 7.82 -5.66
N SER A 248 9.59 7.65 -5.12
CA SER A 248 8.41 8.43 -5.52
C SER A 248 8.53 9.91 -5.17
N THR A 249 9.07 10.16 -3.98
CA THR A 249 9.16 11.47 -3.34
C THR A 249 10.39 12.24 -3.80
N PHE A 250 11.45 11.53 -4.21
CA PHE A 250 12.71 12.16 -4.60
C PHE A 250 12.67 12.77 -6.00
N TYR A 251 13.31 13.95 -6.16
CA TYR A 251 13.26 14.73 -7.40
C TYR A 251 14.17 14.19 -8.50
N ILE A 252 15.33 13.63 -8.14
CA ILE A 252 16.36 13.21 -9.09
C ILE A 252 16.30 11.69 -9.22
N PRO A 253 16.03 11.10 -10.40
CA PRO A 253 15.91 9.66 -10.57
C PRO A 253 17.28 8.96 -10.53
N TYR A 254 17.94 8.96 -9.37
CA TYR A 254 19.31 8.50 -9.22
C TYR A 254 19.46 6.99 -9.51
N TRP A 255 18.39 6.22 -9.32
CA TRP A 255 18.31 4.79 -9.63
C TRP A 255 18.42 4.47 -11.13
N LYS A 256 18.26 5.47 -12.02
CA LYS A 256 18.44 5.28 -13.47
C LYS A 256 19.90 5.37 -13.90
N PHE A 257 20.81 5.83 -13.04
CA PHE A 257 22.23 5.92 -13.39
C PHE A 257 22.94 4.57 -13.21
N PRO A 258 23.70 4.08 -14.20
CA PRO A 258 24.29 2.75 -14.18
C PRO A 258 25.31 2.54 -13.05
N LEU A 259 25.94 3.60 -12.57
CA LEU A 259 26.94 3.56 -11.47
C LEU A 259 26.32 3.78 -10.08
N ALA A 260 25.04 4.14 -9.99
CA ALA A 260 24.39 4.43 -8.71
C ALA A 260 24.36 3.22 -7.77
N ARG A 261 24.33 2.00 -8.33
CA ARG A 261 24.42 0.76 -7.54
C ARG A 261 25.75 0.62 -6.80
N TRP A 262 26.83 1.22 -7.29
CA TRP A 262 28.13 1.15 -6.62
C TRP A 262 28.29 2.22 -5.55
N ILE A 263 27.71 3.39 -5.78
CA ILE A 263 27.86 4.56 -4.91
C ILE A 263 26.84 4.54 -3.77
N VAL A 264 25.61 4.09 -4.04
CA VAL A 264 24.49 4.18 -3.09
C VAL A 264 24.23 2.82 -2.44
N PRO A 265 24.56 2.63 -1.14
CA PRO A 265 24.35 1.34 -0.45
C PRO A 265 22.87 0.93 -0.40
N ARG A 266 21.96 1.90 -0.38
CA ARG A 266 20.51 1.68 -0.40
C ARG A 266 20.04 0.96 -1.67
N GLN A 267 20.66 1.25 -2.82
CA GLN A 267 20.36 0.57 -4.09
C GLN A 267 20.88 -0.87 -4.10
N ARG A 268 22.00 -1.14 -3.44
CA ARG A 268 22.51 -2.52 -3.29
C ARG A 268 21.53 -3.35 -2.45
N LYS A 269 21.17 -2.82 -1.28
CA LYS A 269 20.19 -3.47 -0.39
C LYS A 269 18.87 -3.77 -1.10
N PHE A 270 18.33 -2.82 -1.86
CA PHE A 270 17.11 -3.03 -2.64
C PHE A 270 17.22 -4.20 -3.64
N GLN A 271 18.36 -4.33 -4.32
CA GLN A 271 18.60 -5.42 -5.27
C GLN A 271 18.77 -6.76 -4.57
N ASP A 272 19.42 -6.78 -3.41
CA ASP A 272 19.59 -7.98 -2.60
C ASP A 272 18.23 -8.45 -2.04
N ASP A 273 17.41 -7.52 -1.55
CA ASP A 273 16.05 -7.77 -1.08
C ASP A 273 15.16 -8.32 -2.22
N LEU A 274 15.19 -7.70 -3.41
CA LEU A 274 14.47 -8.23 -4.58
C LEU A 274 14.95 -9.63 -4.98
N LYS A 275 16.24 -9.92 -4.85
CA LYS A 275 16.77 -11.25 -5.16
C LYS A 275 16.24 -12.30 -4.20
N VAL A 276 16.14 -11.99 -2.90
CA VAL A 276 15.54 -12.89 -1.90
C VAL A 276 14.08 -13.19 -2.25
N ILE A 277 13.29 -12.16 -2.56
CA ILE A 277 11.88 -12.30 -2.92
C ILE A 277 11.71 -13.15 -4.19
N ASN A 278 12.42 -12.81 -5.28
CA ASN A 278 12.31 -13.54 -6.55
C ASN A 278 12.76 -14.99 -6.42
N THR A 279 13.84 -15.26 -5.67
CA THR A 279 14.31 -16.65 -5.45
C THR A 279 13.25 -17.49 -4.72
N CYS A 280 12.57 -16.90 -3.74
CA CYS A 280 11.47 -17.57 -3.03
C CYS A 280 10.29 -17.84 -3.97
N LEU A 281 9.82 -16.82 -4.70
CA LEU A 281 8.69 -16.94 -5.62
C LEU A 281 8.97 -17.92 -6.77
N ASP A 282 10.16 -17.86 -7.38
CA ASP A 282 10.56 -18.78 -8.44
C ASP A 282 10.59 -20.24 -7.96
N GLY A 283 11.01 -20.46 -6.71
CA GLY A 283 10.95 -21.77 -6.06
C GLY A 283 9.52 -22.30 -5.93
N LEU A 284 8.60 -21.45 -5.45
CA LEU A 284 7.18 -21.80 -5.28
C LEU A 284 6.49 -22.07 -6.62
N ILE A 285 6.73 -21.23 -7.62
CA ILE A 285 6.19 -21.40 -8.97
C ILE A 285 6.73 -22.69 -9.60
N ARG A 286 8.00 -23.01 -9.43
CA ARG A 286 8.58 -24.25 -9.94
C ARG A 286 7.93 -25.48 -9.30
N ASN A 287 7.79 -25.51 -7.99
CA ASN A 287 7.16 -26.61 -7.27
C ASN A 287 5.68 -26.80 -7.69
N ALA A 288 4.95 -25.70 -7.88
CA ALA A 288 3.58 -25.74 -8.37
C ALA A 288 3.49 -26.28 -9.81
N LYS A 289 4.42 -25.91 -10.69
CA LYS A 289 4.49 -26.39 -12.08
C LYS A 289 4.85 -27.87 -12.18
N GLU A 290 5.73 -28.38 -11.33
CA GLU A 290 6.15 -29.80 -11.34
C GLU A 290 4.98 -30.75 -11.06
N SER A 291 4.02 -30.32 -10.24
CA SER A 291 2.85 -31.10 -9.87
C SER A 291 1.61 -30.79 -10.72
N ARG A 292 1.73 -30.02 -11.81
CA ARG A 292 0.61 -29.45 -12.60
C ARG A 292 -0.33 -30.53 -13.16
N GLN A 293 -1.63 -30.28 -13.05
CA GLN A 293 -2.68 -31.12 -13.66
C GLN A 293 -3.67 -30.23 -14.43
N GLU A 294 -3.52 -30.17 -15.75
CA GLU A 294 -4.38 -29.34 -16.62
C GLU A 294 -5.85 -29.74 -16.49
N THR A 295 -6.69 -28.76 -16.15
CA THR A 295 -8.10 -28.94 -15.86
C THR A 295 -8.90 -27.72 -16.32
N ASP A 296 -10.12 -27.93 -16.82
CA ASP A 296 -11.02 -26.84 -17.19
C ASP A 296 -11.41 -25.98 -15.96
N VAL A 297 -11.56 -24.66 -16.16
CA VAL A 297 -11.92 -23.70 -15.10
C VAL A 297 -13.18 -24.10 -14.36
N GLU A 298 -14.20 -24.61 -15.05
CA GLU A 298 -15.46 -25.05 -14.43
C GLU A 298 -15.26 -26.21 -13.45
N LYS A 299 -14.40 -27.17 -13.82
CA LYS A 299 -14.05 -28.30 -12.95
C LYS A 299 -13.18 -27.86 -11.78
N LEU A 300 -12.30 -26.87 -11.99
CA LEU A 300 -11.51 -26.27 -10.91
C LEU A 300 -12.41 -25.61 -9.87
N GLN A 301 -13.39 -24.79 -10.30
CA GLN A 301 -14.32 -24.10 -9.40
C GLN A 301 -15.24 -25.03 -8.61
N GLN A 302 -15.49 -26.24 -9.13
CA GLN A 302 -16.30 -27.28 -8.48
C GLN A 302 -15.49 -28.21 -7.58
N ARG A 303 -14.17 -28.02 -7.44
CA ARG A 303 -13.36 -28.82 -6.52
C ARG A 303 -13.80 -28.59 -5.08
N ASP A 304 -13.71 -29.62 -4.26
CA ASP A 304 -13.92 -29.50 -2.82
C ASP A 304 -12.65 -28.95 -2.15
N TYR A 305 -12.58 -27.63 -2.02
CA TYR A 305 -11.45 -26.92 -1.44
C TYR A 305 -11.21 -27.24 0.04
N SER A 306 -12.19 -27.80 0.76
CA SER A 306 -12.02 -28.18 2.17
C SER A 306 -11.16 -29.43 2.35
N ASN A 307 -11.12 -30.30 1.35
CA ASN A 307 -10.40 -31.58 1.39
C ASN A 307 -9.11 -31.57 0.55
N LEU A 308 -8.78 -30.45 -0.10
CA LEU A 308 -7.55 -30.32 -0.88
C LEU A 308 -6.35 -30.07 0.04
N LYS A 309 -5.28 -30.83 -0.21
CA LYS A 309 -3.97 -30.62 0.45
C LYS A 309 -3.33 -29.28 0.06
N ASP A 310 -3.65 -28.77 -1.13
CA ASP A 310 -3.20 -27.48 -1.64
C ASP A 310 -4.40 -26.77 -2.30
N ALA A 311 -4.99 -25.84 -1.57
CA ALA A 311 -6.11 -25.03 -2.02
C ALA A 311 -5.67 -23.66 -2.56
N SER A 312 -4.38 -23.44 -2.81
CA SER A 312 -3.85 -22.10 -3.10
C SER A 312 -4.28 -21.53 -4.45
N LEU A 313 -4.32 -20.20 -4.54
CA LEU A 313 -4.59 -19.50 -5.79
C LEU A 313 -3.53 -19.83 -6.86
N LEU A 314 -2.26 -19.93 -6.49
CA LEU A 314 -1.19 -20.31 -7.40
C LEU A 314 -1.48 -21.67 -8.02
N ARG A 315 -1.95 -22.64 -7.22
CA ARG A 315 -2.31 -23.95 -7.72
C ARG A 315 -3.47 -23.88 -8.72
N PHE A 316 -4.50 -23.10 -8.41
CA PHE A 316 -5.62 -22.85 -9.33
C PHE A 316 -5.15 -22.25 -10.67
N LEU A 317 -4.20 -21.31 -10.64
CA LEU A 317 -3.69 -20.65 -11.84
C LEU A 317 -2.75 -21.53 -12.67
N VAL A 318 -2.04 -22.46 -12.03
CA VAL A 318 -1.16 -23.41 -12.72
C VAL A 318 -1.96 -24.55 -13.35
N ASP A 319 -3.05 -25.00 -12.71
CA ASP A 319 -3.90 -26.08 -13.25
C ASP A 319 -4.87 -25.61 -14.35
N MET A 320 -5.03 -24.30 -14.55
CA MET A 320 -5.76 -23.70 -15.67
C MET A 320 -5.01 -23.86 -17.01
#